data_AF-A0A0F9EQM9-F1
#
_entry.id   AF-A0A0F9EQM9-F1
#
_cell.length_a   1.000
_cell.length_b   1.000
_cell.length_c   1.000
_cell.angle_alpha   90.00
_cell.angle_beta   90.00
_cell.angle_gamma   90.00
#
_symmetry.space_group_name_H-M   'P 1'
#
loop_
_entity.id
_entity.type
_entity.pdbx_description
1 polymer ?
#
loop_
_entity_poly.entity_id
_entity_poly.type
_entity_poly.pdbx_seq_one_letter_code
_entity_poly.pdbx_strand_id
1 'polypeptide(L)'
;DEEGIFKEESGQYSQLKDGNWKSLEDEGANDNTRNPKKISDNLRSAVPASVPKAKKKRKKSLRLKYLGRTPGKKSKTGKEVINRMKAEGKIRSSFKGPEFQASDGEWYPLSEADMAHEPMDAVKYWNTTGRKHGAKSKQVRKWMLDSNNYTLDHYSLNRSAGAKLKERYEPPLG
;
A
#
# COMPACT_ATOMS: atom_id res chain seq x y z
N ASP A 1 4.01 -30.80 -52.85
CA ASP A 1 3.20 -29.79 -52.15
C ASP A 1 3.86 -29.57 -50.81
N GLU A 2 4.38 -28.37 -50.59
CA GLU A 2 5.25 -28.02 -49.45
C GLU A 2 4.43 -27.40 -48.30
N GLU A 3 5.12 -26.76 -47.34
CA GLU A 3 4.62 -26.21 -46.07
C GLU A 3 4.32 -27.28 -44.98
N GLY A 4 4.86 -27.21 -43.76
CA GLY A 4 5.80 -26.23 -43.20
C GLY A 4 5.98 -26.50 -41.69
N ILE A 5 7.22 -26.69 -41.23
CA ILE A 5 7.54 -27.06 -39.83
C ILE A 5 7.51 -25.81 -38.92
N PHE A 6 7.05 -25.92 -37.65
CA PHE A 6 7.83 -25.58 -36.45
C PHE A 6 7.05 -25.63 -35.11
N LYS A 7 7.37 -26.67 -34.31
CA LYS A 7 7.47 -26.74 -32.84
C LYS A 7 6.36 -26.17 -31.93
N GLU A 8 5.68 -27.09 -31.25
CA GLU A 8 5.29 -26.89 -29.84
C GLU A 8 6.49 -27.20 -28.93
N GLU A 9 6.76 -26.37 -27.91
CA GLU A 9 7.66 -26.73 -26.80
C GLU A 9 6.91 -26.72 -25.46
N SER A 10 7.18 -27.77 -24.68
CA SER A 10 6.41 -28.25 -23.53
C SER A 10 6.81 -27.66 -22.19
N GLY A 11 5.92 -27.71 -21.19
CA GLY A 11 6.31 -27.58 -19.76
C GLY A 11 5.26 -26.85 -18.92
N GLN A 12 4.12 -27.47 -18.60
CA GLN A 12 3.89 -28.11 -17.30
C GLN A 12 4.20 -27.23 -16.07
N TYR A 13 3.14 -26.74 -15.41
CA TYR A 13 3.19 -26.28 -14.03
C TYR A 13 2.74 -27.43 -13.12
N SER A 14 3.58 -27.86 -12.18
CA SER A 14 3.20 -28.82 -11.14
C SER A 14 3.55 -28.28 -9.76
N GLN A 15 2.58 -28.37 -8.85
CA GLN A 15 2.65 -27.84 -7.49
C GLN A 15 3.32 -28.85 -6.57
N LEU A 16 4.37 -28.43 -5.84
CA LEU A 16 4.97 -29.24 -4.77
C LEU A 16 4.70 -28.64 -3.39
N LYS A 17 4.66 -29.54 -2.39
CA LYS A 17 4.49 -29.21 -0.98
C LYS A 17 5.81 -28.70 -0.38
N ASP A 18 5.71 -28.14 0.82
CA ASP A 18 6.82 -27.90 1.75
C ASP A 18 7.81 -26.79 1.32
N GLY A 19 7.29 -25.55 1.31
CA GLY A 19 8.00 -24.37 0.83
C GLY A 19 9.21 -23.95 1.67
N ASN A 20 10.40 -24.10 1.11
CA ASN A 20 11.63 -23.43 1.54
C ASN A 20 12.40 -22.93 0.31
N TRP A 21 12.92 -21.70 0.35
CA TRP A 21 13.67 -21.10 -0.75
C TRP A 21 15.12 -20.84 -0.32
N LYS A 22 16.09 -21.29 -1.12
CA LYS A 22 17.51 -20.94 -0.97
C LYS A 22 18.11 -20.66 -2.34
N SER A 23 18.69 -19.48 -2.52
CA SER A 23 19.49 -19.12 -3.70
C SER A 23 20.93 -19.62 -3.52
N LEU A 24 21.57 -19.99 -4.63
CA LEU A 24 22.92 -20.57 -4.65
C LEU A 24 23.59 -20.21 -5.97
N GLU A 25 24.46 -19.22 -5.93
CA GLU A 25 25.42 -18.87 -7.00
C GLU A 25 26.73 -18.47 -6.29
N ASP A 26 27.78 -19.25 -6.50
CA ASP A 26 29.12 -19.09 -5.90
C ASP A 26 30.22 -19.48 -6.91
N GLU A 27 31.46 -19.09 -6.53
CA GLU A 27 32.76 -19.09 -7.26
C GLU A 27 32.89 -18.12 -8.46
N GLY A 28 34.08 -17.67 -8.88
CA GLY A 28 35.45 -17.89 -8.38
C GLY A 28 36.51 -17.31 -9.34
N ALA A 29 37.83 -17.28 -9.08
CA ALA A 29 38.58 -17.53 -7.84
C ALA A 29 40.03 -16.98 -7.94
N ASN A 30 40.69 -16.76 -6.79
CA ASN A 30 42.15 -16.76 -6.52
C ASN A 30 43.17 -15.96 -7.40
N ASP A 31 43.94 -15.05 -6.76
CA ASP A 31 45.42 -15.17 -6.68
C ASP A 31 46.00 -14.42 -5.44
N ASN A 32 47.24 -14.75 -5.07
CA ASN A 32 47.88 -14.46 -3.78
C ASN A 32 49.28 -13.86 -3.96
N THR A 33 49.57 -12.73 -3.31
CA THR A 33 50.98 -12.30 -3.12
C THR A 33 51.22 -11.67 -1.74
N ARG A 34 52.32 -12.08 -1.10
CA ARG A 34 52.68 -11.79 0.29
C ARG A 34 53.57 -10.54 0.41
N ASN A 35 53.37 -9.69 1.43
CA ASN A 35 54.42 -9.37 2.42
C ASN A 35 53.86 -8.60 3.66
N PRO A 36 54.35 -8.81 4.90
CA PRO A 36 53.84 -8.16 6.11
C PRO A 36 54.79 -7.11 6.74
N LYS A 37 54.23 -6.23 7.60
CA LYS A 37 54.81 -5.35 8.66
C LYS A 37 53.89 -4.10 8.77
N LYS A 38 53.44 -3.59 9.93
CA LYS A 38 53.79 -3.83 11.35
C LYS A 38 52.53 -3.95 12.22
N ILE A 39 52.72 -4.53 13.41
CA ILE A 39 51.80 -4.55 14.56
C ILE A 39 52.09 -3.35 15.47
N SER A 40 51.12 -3.03 16.35
CA SER A 40 51.03 -1.90 17.30
C SER A 40 50.37 -0.64 16.67
N ASP A 41 49.31 -0.07 17.25
CA ASP A 41 48.96 -0.07 18.68
C ASP A 41 47.55 -0.58 19.03
N ASN A 42 47.50 -1.41 20.08
CA ASN A 42 46.27 -1.80 20.77
C ASN A 42 46.06 -0.86 21.96
N LEU A 43 45.33 0.24 21.78
CA LEU A 43 44.89 1.08 22.90
C LEU A 43 43.36 1.12 23.01
N ARG A 44 42.88 0.46 24.06
CA ARG A 44 41.47 0.38 24.47
C ARG A 44 40.77 1.76 24.46
N SER A 45 39.68 1.85 23.72
CA SER A 45 38.48 2.54 24.22
C SER A 45 37.25 1.77 23.76
N ALA A 46 36.63 1.02 24.68
CA ALA A 46 35.44 0.25 24.40
C ALA A 46 34.24 1.19 24.29
N VAL A 47 33.93 1.63 23.07
CA VAL A 47 32.69 2.36 22.80
C VAL A 47 31.52 1.40 23.06
N PRO A 48 30.63 1.67 24.03
CA PRO A 48 29.53 0.76 24.31
C PRO A 48 28.60 0.69 23.11
N ALA A 49 28.29 -0.53 22.66
CA ALA A 49 27.34 -0.76 21.57
C ALA A 49 26.01 -0.05 21.85
N SER A 50 25.58 0.81 20.93
CA SER A 50 24.43 1.69 21.15
C SER A 50 23.16 0.90 21.43
N VAL A 51 22.65 0.98 22.66
CA VAL A 51 21.40 0.32 23.06
C VAL A 51 20.27 0.73 22.08
N PRO A 52 19.52 -0.22 21.50
CA PRO A 52 18.47 0.11 20.54
C PRO A 52 17.38 0.96 21.20
N LYS A 53 17.31 2.24 20.82
CA LYS A 53 16.34 3.20 21.37
C LYS A 53 14.91 2.69 21.17
N ALA A 54 14.19 2.47 22.27
CA ALA A 54 12.83 1.96 22.26
C ALA A 54 11.90 2.84 21.40
N LYS A 55 11.27 2.24 20.37
CA LYS A 55 10.40 2.97 19.43
C LYS A 55 9.13 3.47 20.14
N LYS A 56 9.06 4.78 20.42
CA LYS A 56 7.90 5.43 21.06
C LYS A 56 6.62 5.19 20.25
N LYS A 57 5.61 4.57 20.86
CA LYS A 57 4.32 4.25 20.19
C LYS A 57 3.68 5.53 19.64
N ARG A 58 3.47 5.59 18.32
CA ARG A 58 2.84 6.75 17.65
C ARG A 58 1.38 6.90 18.08
N LYS A 59 0.96 8.13 18.43
CA LYS A 59 -0.45 8.44 18.70
C LYS A 59 -1.27 8.19 17.42
N LYS A 60 -2.46 7.59 17.55
CA LYS A 60 -3.40 7.39 16.42
C LYS A 60 -3.92 8.75 15.96
N SER A 61 -4.10 8.94 14.64
CA SER A 61 -4.73 10.14 14.09
C SER A 61 -6.20 10.25 14.52
N LEU A 62 -6.74 11.48 14.55
CA LEU A 62 -8.15 11.71 14.90
C LEU A 62 -9.09 10.97 13.94
N ARG A 63 -8.81 10.98 12.63
CA ARG A 63 -9.47 10.13 11.61
C ARG A 63 -9.59 8.67 12.04
N LEU A 64 -8.48 8.05 12.48
CA LEU A 64 -8.47 6.65 12.91
C LEU A 64 -9.12 6.44 14.29
N LYS A 65 -9.09 7.46 15.16
CA LYS A 65 -9.80 7.45 16.46
C LYS A 65 -11.32 7.48 16.24
N TYR A 66 -11.81 8.42 15.45
CA TYR A 66 -13.22 8.77 15.28
C TYR A 66 -13.95 7.94 14.21
N LEU A 67 -13.36 7.79 13.01
CA LEU A 67 -14.01 7.06 11.91
C LEU A 67 -13.56 5.61 11.83
N GLY A 68 -12.34 5.29 12.29
CA GLY A 68 -11.73 3.97 12.15
C GLY A 68 -10.90 3.83 10.87
N ARG A 69 -10.64 2.59 10.45
CA ARG A 69 -9.86 2.30 9.23
C ARG A 69 -10.72 2.55 7.98
N THR A 70 -10.09 3.10 6.95
CA THR A 70 -10.58 3.03 5.56
C THR A 70 -10.64 1.56 5.13
N PRO A 71 -11.67 1.12 4.37
CA PRO A 71 -11.66 -0.17 3.72
C PRO A 71 -10.45 -0.29 2.78
N GLY A 72 -9.94 -1.50 2.59
CA GLY A 72 -8.89 -1.78 1.62
C GLY A 72 -9.47 -2.31 0.31
N LYS A 73 -8.74 -2.19 -0.81
CA LYS A 73 -9.13 -2.66 -2.15
C LYS A 73 -9.61 -4.13 -2.19
N LYS A 74 -9.06 -5.00 -1.33
CA LYS A 74 -9.44 -6.44 -1.22
C LYS A 74 -10.66 -6.72 -0.32
N SER A 75 -11.19 -5.73 0.41
CA SER A 75 -12.38 -5.86 1.27
C SER A 75 -13.68 -5.86 0.44
N LYS A 76 -14.83 -6.19 1.05
CA LYS A 76 -16.16 -6.12 0.38
C LYS A 76 -16.39 -4.75 -0.28
N THR A 77 -16.31 -3.68 0.49
CA THR A 77 -16.43 -2.29 -0.01
C THR A 77 -15.44 -1.96 -1.13
N GLY A 78 -14.18 -2.43 -1.00
CA GLY A 78 -13.15 -2.19 -2.03
C GLY A 78 -13.42 -2.92 -3.34
N LYS A 79 -13.94 -4.16 -3.26
CA LYS A 79 -14.37 -4.94 -4.44
C LYS A 79 -15.58 -4.31 -5.12
N GLU A 80 -16.54 -3.79 -4.35
CA GLU A 80 -17.69 -3.06 -4.88
C GLU A 80 -17.27 -1.82 -5.66
N VAL A 81 -16.36 -1.00 -5.12
CA VAL A 81 -15.80 0.18 -5.83
C VAL A 81 -15.08 -0.24 -7.11
N ILE A 82 -14.22 -1.26 -7.06
CA ILE A 82 -13.52 -1.77 -8.25
C ILE A 82 -14.51 -2.27 -9.31
N ASN A 83 -15.54 -3.02 -8.92
CA ASN A 83 -16.54 -3.53 -9.86
C ASN A 83 -17.37 -2.39 -10.48
N ARG A 84 -17.74 -1.38 -9.69
CA ARG A 84 -18.44 -0.18 -10.19
C ARG A 84 -17.56 0.60 -11.17
N MET A 85 -16.30 0.89 -10.81
CA MET A 85 -15.37 1.59 -11.70
C MET A 85 -15.02 0.82 -12.98
N LYS A 86 -15.04 -0.52 -12.96
CA LYS A 86 -14.97 -1.34 -14.19
C LYS A 86 -16.19 -1.13 -15.08
N ALA A 87 -17.40 -1.15 -14.51
CA ALA A 87 -18.64 -0.89 -15.26
C ALA A 87 -18.72 0.56 -15.78
N GLU A 88 -18.13 1.53 -15.07
CA GLU A 88 -17.96 2.92 -15.50
C GLU A 88 -16.87 3.11 -16.58
N GLY A 89 -16.14 2.05 -16.98
CA GLY A 89 -15.03 2.14 -17.93
C GLY A 89 -13.74 2.78 -17.38
N LYS A 90 -13.68 3.06 -16.07
CA LYS A 90 -12.54 3.70 -15.37
C LYS A 90 -11.49 2.71 -14.86
N ILE A 91 -11.64 1.42 -15.13
CA ILE A 91 -10.62 0.39 -14.89
C ILE A 91 -10.47 -0.45 -16.15
N ARG A 92 -9.23 -0.60 -16.63
CA ARG A 92 -8.88 -1.36 -17.84
C ARG A 92 -7.78 -2.38 -17.55
N SER A 93 -7.63 -3.36 -18.42
CA SER A 93 -6.45 -4.23 -18.46
C SER A 93 -5.40 -3.61 -19.37
N SER A 94 -4.14 -3.58 -18.93
CA SER A 94 -2.98 -3.30 -19.79
C SER A 94 -1.96 -4.44 -19.69
N PHE A 95 -0.96 -4.44 -20.57
CA PHE A 95 0.11 -5.45 -20.57
C PHE A 95 0.87 -5.52 -19.22
N LYS A 96 0.93 -4.40 -18.49
CA LYS A 96 1.61 -4.30 -17.18
C LYS A 96 0.70 -4.67 -16.00
N GLY A 97 -0.56 -5.00 -16.25
CA GLY A 97 -1.59 -5.32 -15.25
C GLY A 97 -2.81 -4.39 -15.34
N PRO A 98 -3.72 -4.45 -14.36
CA PRO A 98 -4.89 -3.57 -14.35
C PRO A 98 -4.50 -2.13 -14.02
N GLU A 99 -5.09 -1.19 -14.75
CA GLU A 99 -4.95 0.26 -14.58
C GLU A 99 -6.31 0.87 -14.21
N PHE A 100 -6.29 2.03 -13.56
CA PHE A 100 -7.48 2.83 -13.26
C PHE A 100 -7.26 4.28 -13.68
N GLN A 101 -8.34 4.97 -14.04
CA GLN A 101 -8.33 6.41 -14.29
C GLN A 101 -8.47 7.16 -12.95
N ALA A 102 -7.51 8.04 -12.65
CA ALA A 102 -7.47 8.83 -11.43
C ALA A 102 -8.23 10.18 -11.58
N SER A 103 -8.25 10.98 -10.51
CA SER A 103 -9.00 12.24 -10.44
C SER A 103 -8.49 13.34 -11.39
N ASP A 104 -7.27 13.23 -11.90
CA ASP A 104 -6.68 14.10 -12.93
C ASP A 104 -6.99 13.64 -14.37
N GLY A 105 -7.65 12.48 -14.53
CA GLY A 105 -7.97 11.89 -15.83
C GLY A 105 -6.90 10.95 -16.39
N GLU A 106 -5.74 10.84 -15.72
CA GLU A 106 -4.63 9.99 -16.15
C GLU A 106 -4.79 8.53 -15.69
N TRP A 107 -4.12 7.62 -16.39
CA TRP A 107 -4.19 6.17 -16.13
C TRP A 107 -3.00 5.69 -15.31
N TYR A 108 -3.28 5.12 -14.14
CA TYR A 108 -2.27 4.63 -13.20
C TYR A 108 -2.43 3.12 -12.90
N PRO A 109 -1.35 2.42 -12.54
CA PRO A 109 -1.42 1.03 -12.07
C PRO A 109 -2.35 0.88 -10.85
N LEU A 110 -3.23 -0.12 -10.86
CA LEU A 110 -4.18 -0.38 -9.76
C LEU A 110 -3.50 -0.64 -8.41
N SER A 111 -2.21 -0.99 -8.39
CA SER A 111 -1.37 -1.05 -7.19
C SER A 111 -1.29 0.30 -6.47
N GLU A 112 -1.22 1.40 -7.21
CA GLU A 112 -0.99 2.78 -6.72
C GLU A 112 -2.28 3.52 -6.31
N ALA A 113 -3.46 2.93 -6.59
CA ALA A 113 -4.73 3.45 -6.10
C ALA A 113 -4.83 3.43 -4.56
N ASP A 114 -5.18 4.54 -3.93
CA ASP A 114 -5.75 4.56 -2.58
C ASP A 114 -7.29 4.65 -2.66
N MET A 115 -8.01 4.19 -1.63
CA MET A 115 -9.46 4.38 -1.51
C MET A 115 -9.73 5.81 -1.05
N ALA A 116 -9.93 6.72 -2.01
CA ALA A 116 -10.25 8.13 -1.79
C ALA A 116 -11.73 8.31 -1.41
N HIS A 117 -12.05 9.30 -0.58
CA HIS A 117 -13.43 9.59 -0.21
C HIS A 117 -14.01 10.57 -1.22
N GLU A 118 -15.11 10.20 -1.84
CA GLU A 118 -15.77 10.95 -2.92
C GLU A 118 -17.27 10.62 -2.84
N PRO A 119 -18.20 11.59 -2.91
CA PRO A 119 -18.02 13.03 -3.10
C PRO A 119 -17.84 13.83 -1.79
N MET A 120 -17.65 13.16 -0.65
CA MET A 120 -17.55 13.84 0.64
C MET A 120 -16.34 13.37 1.45
N ASP A 121 -15.43 14.31 1.72
CA ASP A 121 -14.28 14.09 2.59
C ASP A 121 -14.64 13.53 3.97
N ALA A 122 -13.77 12.64 4.45
CA ALA A 122 -13.88 12.03 5.77
C ALA A 122 -13.94 13.07 6.91
N VAL A 123 -13.20 14.19 6.81
CA VAL A 123 -13.22 15.26 7.83
C VAL A 123 -14.53 16.05 7.78
N LYS A 124 -15.01 16.39 6.58
CA LYS A 124 -16.27 17.09 6.34
C LYS A 124 -17.48 16.27 6.80
N TYR A 125 -17.52 14.98 6.49
CA TYR A 125 -18.53 14.05 7.01
C TYR A 125 -18.51 14.01 8.55
N TRP A 126 -17.32 13.92 9.16
CA TRP A 126 -17.20 13.88 10.61
C TRP A 126 -17.72 15.16 11.27
N ASN A 127 -17.28 16.32 10.81
CA ASN A 127 -17.64 17.62 11.39
C ASN A 127 -19.14 17.93 11.21
N THR A 128 -19.73 17.62 10.04
CA THR A 128 -21.16 17.88 9.77
C THR A 128 -22.12 16.88 10.40
N THR A 129 -21.75 15.59 10.42
CA THR A 129 -22.67 14.48 10.70
C THR A 129 -22.09 13.49 11.72
N GLY A 130 -20.90 12.95 11.46
CA GLY A 130 -20.33 11.85 12.25
C GLY A 130 -20.15 12.17 13.74
N ARG A 131 -19.75 13.40 14.09
CA ARG A 131 -19.51 13.83 15.49
C ARG A 131 -20.77 13.81 16.36
N LYS A 132 -21.97 13.90 15.75
CA LYS A 132 -23.28 13.80 16.42
C LYS A 132 -23.60 12.38 16.88
N HIS A 133 -23.03 11.37 16.23
CA HIS A 133 -23.26 9.95 16.56
C HIS A 133 -22.15 9.35 17.45
N GLY A 134 -21.09 10.11 17.76
CA GLY A 134 -19.95 9.61 18.52
C GLY A 134 -18.95 8.76 17.71
N ALA A 135 -17.76 8.59 18.26
CA ALA A 135 -16.63 7.93 17.60
C ALA A 135 -16.91 6.43 17.34
N LYS A 136 -16.80 6.01 16.06
CA LYS A 136 -17.00 4.63 15.58
C LYS A 136 -18.36 4.00 15.93
N SER A 137 -19.38 4.83 16.15
CA SER A 137 -20.76 4.36 16.23
C SER A 137 -21.20 3.56 15.01
N LYS A 138 -22.30 2.81 15.14
CA LYS A 138 -22.86 2.00 14.05
C LYS A 138 -23.12 2.85 12.80
N GLN A 139 -23.60 4.09 12.98
CA GLN A 139 -23.88 5.06 11.92
C GLN A 139 -22.58 5.50 11.21
N VAL A 140 -21.57 5.92 11.97
CA VAL A 140 -20.26 6.32 11.42
C VAL A 140 -19.57 5.16 10.71
N ARG A 141 -19.69 3.93 11.23
CA ARG A 141 -19.13 2.74 10.58
C ARG A 141 -19.92 2.26 9.38
N LYS A 142 -21.23 2.50 9.31
CA LYS A 142 -22.05 2.26 8.10
C LYS A 142 -21.58 3.16 6.97
N TRP A 143 -21.47 4.47 7.18
CA TRP A 143 -20.96 5.43 6.19
C TRP A 143 -19.55 5.05 5.71
N MET A 144 -18.64 4.75 6.64
CA MET A 144 -17.26 4.34 6.36
C MET A 144 -17.12 3.01 5.58
N LEU A 145 -18.17 2.19 5.46
CA LEU A 145 -18.16 0.89 4.77
C LEU A 145 -19.06 0.85 3.53
N ASP A 146 -19.79 1.93 3.25
CA ASP A 146 -20.60 2.10 2.04
C ASP A 146 -19.67 2.50 0.87
N SER A 147 -19.73 1.72 -0.21
CA SER A 147 -18.89 1.87 -1.41
C SER A 147 -19.23 3.11 -2.23
N ASN A 148 -20.37 3.77 -1.98
CA ASN A 148 -20.75 5.01 -2.65
C ASN A 148 -20.05 6.26 -2.08
N ASN A 149 -19.37 6.14 -0.93
CA ASN A 149 -18.54 7.21 -0.37
C ASN A 149 -17.07 7.12 -0.81
N TYR A 150 -16.78 6.36 -1.89
CA TYR A 150 -15.41 6.09 -2.34
C TYR A 150 -15.28 6.04 -3.87
N THR A 151 -14.10 6.48 -4.31
CA THR A 151 -13.50 6.16 -5.61
C THR A 151 -12.08 5.62 -5.41
N LEU A 152 -11.45 5.16 -6.49
CA LEU A 152 -10.00 4.99 -6.53
C LEU A 152 -9.36 6.25 -7.06
N ASP A 153 -8.29 6.70 -6.41
CA ASP A 153 -7.48 7.83 -6.84
C ASP A 153 -6.00 7.52 -6.59
N HIS A 154 -5.10 8.15 -7.34
CA HIS A 154 -3.66 7.94 -7.19
C HIS A 154 -3.22 8.41 -5.80
N TYR A 155 -2.41 7.61 -5.10
CA TYR A 155 -2.08 7.86 -3.68
C TYR A 155 -1.50 9.26 -3.42
N SER A 156 -0.78 9.84 -4.38
CA SER A 156 -0.21 11.18 -4.25
C SER A 156 -1.28 12.28 -4.35
N LEU A 157 -2.22 12.13 -5.29
CA LEU A 157 -3.32 13.07 -5.51
C LEU A 157 -4.26 13.09 -4.30
N ASN A 158 -4.75 11.93 -3.88
CA ASN A 158 -5.61 11.75 -2.70
C ASN A 158 -4.99 12.38 -1.43
N ARG A 159 -3.69 12.15 -1.19
CA ARG A 159 -2.97 12.73 -0.04
C ARG A 159 -2.81 14.25 -0.17
N SER A 160 -2.55 14.75 -1.39
CA SER A 160 -2.44 16.18 -1.69
C SER A 160 -3.77 16.90 -1.52
N ALA A 161 -4.87 16.33 -2.05
CA ALA A 161 -6.24 16.82 -1.85
C ALA A 161 -6.57 16.93 -0.36
N GLY A 162 -6.38 15.85 0.40
CA GLY A 162 -6.59 15.84 1.85
C GLY A 162 -5.70 16.82 2.63
N ALA A 163 -4.52 17.18 2.13
CA ALA A 163 -3.63 18.17 2.73
C ALA A 163 -4.01 19.63 2.37
N LYS A 164 -4.69 19.85 1.24
CA LYS A 164 -5.25 21.15 0.83
C LYS A 164 -6.49 21.54 1.65
N LEU A 165 -7.19 20.56 2.23
CA LEU A 165 -8.29 20.80 3.16
C LEU A 165 -7.79 21.54 4.41
N LYS A 166 -8.31 22.74 4.65
CA LYS A 166 -8.02 23.53 5.86
C LYS A 166 -8.82 23.08 7.09
N GLU A 167 -9.65 22.05 6.94
CA GLU A 167 -10.48 21.49 8.02
C GLU A 167 -9.69 20.62 9.00
N ARG A 168 -10.15 20.59 10.26
CA ARG A 168 -9.63 19.68 11.31
C ARG A 168 -10.77 18.89 11.91
N TYR A 169 -10.48 17.68 12.38
CA TYR A 169 -11.46 16.84 13.07
C TYR A 169 -11.80 17.43 14.43
N GLU A 170 -13.05 17.82 14.62
CA GLU A 170 -13.57 18.32 15.89
C GLU A 170 -13.82 17.18 16.91
N PRO A 171 -13.97 17.48 18.21
CA PRO A 171 -14.41 16.49 19.20
C PRO A 171 -15.82 15.93 18.89
N PRO A 172 -16.13 14.70 19.34
CA PRO A 172 -17.51 14.20 19.37
C PRO A 172 -18.39 15.10 20.27
N LEU A 173 -19.70 15.11 20.02
CA LEU A 173 -20.67 15.92 20.78
C LEU A 173 -21.22 15.22 22.05
N GLY A 174 -20.74 14.02 22.34
CA GLY A 174 -21.03 13.21 23.53
C GLY A 174 -19.94 12.18 23.76
#